data_AF-T1AIZ9-F1
#
_entry.id   AF-T1AIZ9-F1
#
_cell.length_a   1.000
_cell.length_b   1.000
_cell.length_c   1.000
_cell.angle_alpha   90.00
_cell.angle_beta   90.00
_cell.angle_gamma   90.00
#
_symmetry.space_group_name_H-M   'P 1'
#
loop_
_entity.id
_entity.type
_entity.pdbx_description
1 polymer ?
#
loop_
_entity_poly.entity_id
_entity_poly.type
_entity_poly.pdbx_seq_one_letter_code
_entity_poly.pdbx_strand_id
1 'polypeptide(L)'
;MRSLFLEIRMTVEGTLARSRFTVSRILRILEIQRSWYYRQFDCRPASDGRFNPLAVREEDWIVIGYKRRNPRMSHREIAYALMDENIAYLSTSTVY
;
A
#
# COMPACT_ATOMS: atom_id res chain seq x y z
N MET A 1 -5.59 17.92 18.58
CA MET A 1 -5.53 18.45 17.20
C MET A 1 -6.82 18.05 16.49
N ARG A 2 -7.61 19.01 16.01
CA ARG A 2 -8.76 18.71 15.15
C ARG A 2 -8.26 18.51 13.73
N SER A 3 -8.70 17.44 13.05
CA SER A 3 -8.33 17.22 11.66
C SER A 3 -9.04 18.25 10.77
N LEU A 4 -8.28 18.95 9.92
CA LEU A 4 -8.78 19.98 8.99
C LEU A 4 -9.96 19.48 8.13
N PHE A 5 -9.95 18.20 7.73
CA PHE A 5 -11.08 17.60 7.00
C PHE A 5 -12.39 17.61 7.79
N LEU A 6 -12.34 17.36 9.10
CA LEU A 6 -13.53 17.28 9.94
C LEU A 6 -14.17 18.65 10.13
N GLU A 7 -13.36 19.70 10.23
CA GLU A 7 -13.85 21.10 10.27
C GLU A 7 -14.50 21.51 8.95
N ILE A 8 -13.87 21.16 7.82
CA ILE A 8 -14.43 21.38 6.48
C ILE A 8 -15.76 20.62 6.33
N ARG A 9 -15.81 19.36 6.76
CA ARG A 9 -17.01 18.53 6.69
C ARG A 9 -18.16 19.11 7.50
N MET A 10 -17.90 19.50 8.76
CA MET A 10 -18.90 20.15 9.60
C MET A 10 -19.42 21.45 8.98
N THR A 11 -18.52 22.23 8.37
CA THR A 11 -18.90 23.46 7.68
C THR A 11 -19.81 23.18 6.48
N VAL A 12 -19.45 22.20 5.64
CA VAL A 12 -20.25 21.81 4.47
C VAL A 12 -21.63 21.28 4.90
N GLU A 13 -21.69 20.39 5.89
CA GLU A 13 -22.95 19.83 6.41
C GLU A 13 -23.82 20.92 7.06
N GLY A 14 -23.20 21.83 7.82
CA GLY A 14 -23.90 22.97 8.42
C GLY A 14 -24.47 23.95 7.39
N THR A 15 -23.72 24.24 6.32
CA THR A 15 -24.21 25.07 5.21
C THR A 15 -25.30 24.35 4.41
N LEU A 16 -25.18 23.03 4.21
CA LEU A 16 -26.20 22.22 3.54
C LEU A 16 -27.51 22.19 4.32
N ALA A 17 -27.47 22.11 5.65
CA ALA A 17 -28.67 22.13 6.49
C ALA A 17 -29.37 23.50 6.48
N ARG A 18 -28.60 24.58 6.34
CA ARG A 18 -29.11 25.98 6.39
C ARG A 18 -29.46 26.56 5.03
N SER A 19 -28.99 25.95 3.95
CA SER A 19 -29.17 26.46 2.58
C SER A 19 -29.70 25.38 1.66
N ARG A 20 -30.43 25.76 0.61
CA ARG A 20 -30.83 24.82 -0.46
C ARG A 20 -29.73 24.61 -1.50
N PHE A 21 -28.48 24.92 -1.17
CA PHE A 21 -27.37 24.80 -2.11
C PHE A 21 -26.88 23.36 -2.18
N THR A 22 -26.47 22.95 -3.38
CA THR A 22 -25.84 21.64 -3.57
C THR A 22 -24.44 21.63 -2.95
N VAL A 23 -24.00 20.46 -2.47
CA VAL A 23 -22.63 20.26 -1.96
C VAL A 23 -21.58 20.76 -2.95
N SER A 24 -21.81 20.57 -4.26
CA SER A 24 -20.92 21.06 -5.33
C SER A 24 -20.74 22.57 -5.32
N ARG A 25 -21.83 23.31 -5.08
CA ARG A 25 -21.84 24.77 -5.03
C ARG A 25 -21.16 25.26 -3.76
N ILE A 26 -21.40 24.59 -2.64
CA ILE A 26 -20.75 24.89 -1.36
C ILE A 26 -19.23 24.69 -1.49
N LEU A 27 -18.78 23.55 -2.01
CA LEU A 27 -17.35 23.27 -2.22
C LEU A 27 -16.69 24.27 -3.19
N ARG A 28 -17.41 24.71 -4.23
CA ARG A 28 -16.93 25.74 -5.14
C ARG A 28 -16.71 27.09 -4.44
N ILE A 29 -17.64 27.49 -3.57
CA ILE A 29 -17.53 28.73 -2.78
C ILE A 29 -16.36 28.65 -1.79
N LEU A 30 -16.14 27.48 -1.20
CA LEU A 30 -15.01 27.23 -0.30
C LEU A 30 -13.68 27.03 -1.03
N GLU A 31 -13.65 27.10 -2.37
CA GLU A 31 -12.49 26.83 -3.22
C GLU A 31 -11.88 25.43 -3.04
N ILE A 32 -12.69 24.46 -2.60
CA ILE A 32 -12.26 23.08 -2.37
C ILE A 32 -12.56 22.24 -3.61
N GLN A 33 -11.55 21.55 -4.12
CA GLN A 33 -11.73 20.59 -5.21
C GLN A 33 -12.65 19.44 -4.76
N ARG A 34 -13.67 19.15 -5.57
CA ARG A 34 -14.62 18.05 -5.32
C ARG A 34 -13.91 16.70 -5.21
N SER A 35 -12.91 16.47 -6.06
CA SER A 35 -12.08 15.25 -6.05
C SER A 35 -11.36 15.07 -4.72
N TRP A 36 -10.76 16.14 -4.18
CA TRP A 36 -10.10 16.10 -2.88
C TRP A 36 -11.10 15.78 -1.76
N TYR A 37 -12.25 16.48 -1.74
CA TYR A 37 -13.28 16.29 -0.72
C TYR A 37 -13.81 14.85 -0.67
N TYR A 38 -14.18 14.29 -1.82
CA TYR A 38 -14.70 12.92 -1.89
C TYR A 38 -13.62 11.85 -1.67
N ARG A 39 -12.36 12.12 -2.02
CA ARG A 39 -11.23 11.21 -1.74
C ARG A 39 -11.05 10.98 -0.24
N GLN A 40 -11.41 11.94 0.62
CA GLN A 40 -11.33 11.76 2.07
C GLN A 40 -12.37 10.76 2.61
N PHE A 41 -13.47 10.52 1.89
CA PHE A 41 -14.48 9.52 2.27
C PHE A 41 -14.09 8.11 1.81
N ASP A 42 -13.30 8.02 0.74
CA ASP A 42 -12.78 6.75 0.26
C ASP A 42 -11.51 6.42 1.03
N CYS A 43 -11.67 5.73 2.16
CA CYS A 43 -10.55 5.26 2.99
C CYS A 43 -9.77 4.10 2.35
N ARG A 44 -10.06 3.76 1.08
CA ARG A 44 -9.23 2.80 0.36
C ARG A 44 -7.82 3.37 0.34
N PRO A 45 -6.82 2.62 0.84
CA PRO A 45 -5.45 3.02 0.60
C PRO A 45 -5.35 3.24 -0.90
N ALA A 46 -4.79 4.38 -1.32
CA ALA A 46 -4.33 4.49 -2.68
C ALA A 46 -3.29 3.37 -2.81
N SER A 47 -3.73 2.21 -3.28
CA SER A 47 -2.86 1.15 -3.74
C SER A 47 -2.22 1.75 -4.98
N ASP A 48 -1.24 2.61 -4.76
CA ASP A 48 -0.24 2.94 -5.74
C ASP A 48 0.27 1.56 -6.14
N GLY A 49 -0.15 1.07 -7.32
CA GLY A 49 0.15 -0.28 -7.80
C GLY A 49 1.64 -0.46 -8.11
N ARG A 50 2.48 0.34 -7.46
CA ARG A 50 3.92 0.32 -7.52
C ARG A 50 4.39 -0.94 -6.85
N PHE A 51 5.28 -1.62 -7.56
CA PHE A 51 6.10 -2.69 -7.04
C PHE A 51 6.78 -2.22 -5.75
N ASN A 52 6.52 -2.90 -4.64
CA ASN A 52 7.25 -2.68 -3.40
C ASN A 52 8.45 -3.64 -3.36
N PRO A 53 9.68 -3.18 -3.59
CA PRO A 53 10.86 -4.04 -3.58
C PRO A 53 11.16 -4.65 -2.19
N LEU A 54 10.53 -4.15 -1.13
CA LEU A 54 10.68 -4.63 0.25
C LEU A 54 9.55 -5.56 0.68
N ALA A 55 8.61 -5.87 -0.20
CA ALA A 55 7.55 -6.81 0.11
C ALA A 55 8.12 -8.23 0.18
N VAL A 56 8.13 -8.82 1.37
CA VAL A 56 8.58 -10.19 1.59
C VAL A 56 7.60 -11.16 0.91
N ARG A 57 8.12 -11.98 0.02
CA ARG A 57 7.38 -13.03 -0.70
C ARG A 57 7.55 -14.36 0.03
N GLU A 58 6.67 -15.31 -0.29
CA GLU A 58 6.75 -16.67 0.27
C GLU A 58 8.09 -17.35 -0.07
N GLU A 59 8.58 -17.12 -1.29
CA GLU A 59 9.87 -17.57 -1.80
C GLU A 59 11.05 -17.14 -0.89
N ASP A 60 10.99 -15.93 -0.31
CA ASP A 60 12.04 -15.40 0.57
C ASP A 60 12.15 -16.22 1.86
N TRP A 61 11.01 -16.64 2.41
CA TRP A 61 10.97 -17.46 3.62
C TRP A 61 11.56 -18.85 3.40
N ILE A 62 11.37 -19.42 2.21
CA ILE A 62 11.96 -20.71 1.82
C ILE A 62 13.48 -20.59 1.84
N VAL A 63 14.03 -19.55 1.21
CA VAL A 63 15.47 -19.29 1.15
C VAL A 63 16.06 -19.10 2.55
N ILE A 64 15.42 -18.27 3.39
CA ILE A 64 15.86 -18.01 4.77
C ILE A 64 15.84 -19.30 5.59
N GLY A 65 14.78 -20.09 5.48
CA GLY A 65 14.65 -21.38 6.16
C GLY A 65 15.71 -22.38 5.73
N TYR A 66 16.04 -22.42 4.43
CA TYR A 66 17.08 -23.28 3.88
C TYR A 66 18.47 -22.85 4.36
N LYS A 67 18.79 -21.55 4.32
CA LYS A 67 20.06 -21.00 4.82
C LYS A 67 20.25 -21.26 6.32
N ARG A 68 19.18 -21.19 7.11
CA ARG A 68 19.23 -21.47 8.55
C ARG A 68 19.58 -22.93 8.85
N ARG A 69 19.11 -23.87 8.03
CA ARG A 69 19.46 -25.31 8.13
C ARG A 69 20.87 -25.60 7.60
N ASN A 70 21.30 -24.86 6.58
CA ASN A 70 22.59 -25.03 5.91
C ASN A 70 23.46 -23.76 5.97
N PRO A 71 23.97 -23.37 7.16
CA PRO A 71 24.59 -22.06 7.35
C PRO A 71 25.87 -21.85 6.54
N ARG A 72 26.57 -22.93 6.16
CA ARG A 72 27.82 -22.87 5.39
C ARG A 72 27.63 -22.73 3.87
N MET A 73 26.44 -23.01 3.33
CA MET A 73 26.20 -22.91 1.89
C MET A 73 26.14 -21.45 1.44
N SER A 74 26.78 -21.17 0.31
CA SER A 74 26.67 -19.90 -0.41
C SER A 74 25.28 -19.74 -1.05
N HIS A 75 24.92 -18.51 -1.39
CA HIS A 75 23.65 -18.20 -2.08
C HIS A 75 23.51 -18.95 -3.42
N ARG A 76 24.62 -19.18 -4.14
CA ARG A 76 24.62 -19.96 -5.39
C ARG A 76 24.30 -21.43 -5.16
N GLU A 77 24.93 -22.04 -4.16
CA GLU A 77 24.68 -23.44 -3.79
C GLU A 77 23.25 -23.63 -3.34
N ILE A 78 22.69 -22.68 -2.57
CA ILE A 78 21.28 -22.72 -2.15
C ILE A 78 20.35 -22.64 -3.35
N ALA A 79 20.61 -21.76 -4.32
CA ALA A 79 19.77 -21.65 -5.52
C ALA A 79 19.71 -22.98 -6.30
N TYR A 80 20.85 -23.65 -6.50
CA TYR A 80 20.88 -24.94 -7.18
C TYR A 80 20.27 -26.07 -6.34
N ALA A 81 20.55 -26.12 -5.04
CA ALA A 81 19.98 -27.13 -4.15
C ALA A 81 18.45 -27.04 -4.09
N LEU A 82 17.88 -25.83 -4.08
CA LEU A 82 16.44 -25.63 -4.12
C LEU A 82 15.81 -26.11 -5.44
N MET A 83 16.53 -26.03 -6.56
CA MET A 83 16.10 -26.57 -7.85
C MET A 83 16.19 -28.09 -7.89
N ASP A 84 17.32 -28.65 -7.43
CA ASP A 84 17.57 -30.09 -7.40
C ASP A 84 16.58 -30.82 -6.49
N GLU A 85 16.22 -30.21 -5.34
CA GLU A 85 15.21 -30.72 -4.41
C GLU A 85 13.76 -30.42 -4.84
N ASN A 86 13.56 -29.74 -5.98
CA ASN A 86 12.25 -29.34 -6.51
C ASN A 86 11.40 -28.53 -5.51
N ILE A 87 12.05 -27.62 -4.76
CA ILE A 87 11.40 -26.76 -3.75
C ILE A 87 11.05 -25.40 -4.36
N ALA A 88 12.01 -24.74 -5.01
CA ALA A 88 11.83 -23.41 -5.59
C ALA A 88 12.82 -23.15 -6.73
N TYR A 89 12.33 -22.55 -7.82
CA TYR A 89 13.12 -22.22 -9.00
C TYR A 89 13.51 -20.74 -9.01
N LEU A 90 14.52 -20.39 -8.22
CA LEU A 90 14.97 -19.00 -8.04
C LEU A 90 16.32 -18.75 -8.69
N SER A 91 16.51 -17.56 -9.26
CA SER A 91 17.83 -17.17 -9.78
C SER A 91 18.82 -16.94 -8.63
N THR A 92 20.11 -17.13 -8.89
CA THR A 92 21.16 -16.87 -7.89
C THR A 92 21.15 -15.42 -7.38
N SER A 93 20.76 -14.47 -8.23
CA SER A 93 20.57 -13.06 -7.87
C SER A 93 19.34 -12.79 -7.00
N THR A 94 18.30 -13.62 -7.10
CA THR A 94 17.12 -13.52 -6.24
C THR A 94 17.39 -14.08 -4.84
N VAL A 95 18.31 -15.05 -4.74
CA VAL A 95 18.69 -15.69 -3.47
C VAL A 95 19.73 -14.88 -2.68
N TYR A 96 20.48 -13.99 -3.34
CA TYR A 96 21.46 -13.09 -2.71
C TYR A 96 20.76 -11.97 -1.92
#